data_AF-A0A2I0WEQ3-F1
#
_entry.id   AF-A0A2I0WEQ3-F1
#
_cell.length_a   1.000
_cell.length_b   1.000
_cell.length_c   1.000
_cell.angle_alpha   90.00
_cell.angle_beta   90.00
_cell.angle_gamma   90.00
#
_symmetry.space_group_name_H-M   'P 1'
#
loop_
_entity.id
_entity.type
_entity.pdbx_description
1 polymer ?
#
loop_
_entity_poly.entity_id
_entity_poly.type
_entity_poly.pdbx_seq_one_letter_code
_entity_poly.pdbx_strand_id
1 'polypeptide(L)'
;METDPSPLQPQTPDSSEEQQKEITSSPSKSSPPIASLSLSLSTNLLLSKPTPPVATAQPFAALPSRLKIPTQIFSLTRLSFSASSVSTPARPSNLSSSTPALLSSPSPFLRRRPADPSGGAAARRCTLLWFRCDLRTHDNEALTAASNESLSILPVYLFDPRDYGKSSSGFDKTGPYRATFLLQSVADLRRSLRARGSDLVVRIGRPESVLVELARLVGADAVYMHREVSHEEARTEERVEKAMESEGVEVKYFWGSTLYHIDDLPFELEQMPSNYGGFREKVQGLNVRKTIEALDQIKGLPSRGDVEPGEIPTLMDLGLNPAPAVTQVCAASLNLIYFFIVSLF
;
A
#
# COMPACT_ATOMS: atom_id res chain seq x y z
N MET A 1 -33.70 -18.17 -82.00
CA MET A 1 -34.46 -18.13 -80.74
C MET A 1 -33.67 -17.22 -79.81
N GLU A 2 -34.31 -16.10 -79.43
CA GLU A 2 -33.91 -15.01 -78.51
C GLU A 2 -32.57 -14.29 -78.80
N THR A 3 -32.48 -13.16 -79.52
CA THR A 3 -32.94 -11.73 -79.34
C THR A 3 -32.31 -10.94 -78.18
N ASP A 4 -31.27 -10.18 -78.56
CA ASP A 4 -30.64 -8.93 -78.03
C ASP A 4 -31.65 -7.76 -77.78
N PRO A 5 -31.29 -6.50 -77.37
CA PRO A 5 -30.03 -5.91 -76.85
C PRO A 5 -30.19 -4.84 -75.70
N SER A 6 -29.10 -4.16 -75.30
CA SER A 6 -28.98 -2.90 -74.47
C SER A 6 -29.55 -1.63 -75.18
N PRO A 7 -29.34 -0.32 -74.81
CA PRO A 7 -28.63 0.39 -73.69
C PRO A 7 -29.32 1.73 -73.18
N LEU A 8 -28.57 2.57 -72.43
CA LEU A 8 -28.62 4.07 -72.25
C LEU A 8 -29.06 4.73 -70.90
N GLN A 9 -28.15 5.56 -70.36
CA GLN A 9 -28.28 6.75 -69.46
C GLN A 9 -28.64 8.03 -70.30
N PRO A 10 -28.65 9.33 -69.83
CA PRO A 10 -28.51 10.00 -68.48
C PRO A 10 -29.43 11.27 -68.24
N GLN A 11 -29.22 11.99 -67.11
CA GLN A 11 -29.31 13.46 -66.83
C GLN A 11 -30.41 14.06 -65.88
N THR A 12 -29.94 14.95 -64.98
CA THR A 12 -30.57 15.98 -64.08
C THR A 12 -31.07 17.24 -64.85
N PRO A 13 -31.57 18.41 -64.32
CA PRO A 13 -31.59 19.03 -62.96
C PRO A 13 -32.86 19.93 -62.61
N ASP A 14 -32.68 20.92 -61.69
CA ASP A 14 -33.52 22.10 -61.24
C ASP A 14 -34.48 21.91 -60.03
N SER A 15 -34.39 22.62 -58.87
CA SER A 15 -34.35 24.08 -58.52
C SER A 15 -35.73 24.76 -58.79
N SER A 16 -36.39 25.62 -57.99
CA SER A 16 -36.11 26.51 -56.85
C SER A 16 -37.45 26.96 -56.19
N GLU A 17 -37.40 27.49 -54.94
CA GLU A 17 -38.19 28.62 -54.37
C GLU A 17 -39.76 28.53 -54.31
N GLU A 18 -40.55 29.10 -53.39
CA GLU A 18 -40.42 30.20 -52.42
C GLU A 18 -41.63 30.23 -51.45
N GLN A 19 -41.36 30.56 -50.18
CA GLN A 19 -42.04 31.50 -49.23
C GLN A 19 -43.56 31.57 -48.90
N GLN A 20 -43.76 31.75 -47.57
CA GLN A 20 -44.75 32.58 -46.82
C GLN A 20 -46.17 32.03 -46.62
N LYS A 21 -46.87 32.18 -45.48
CA LYS A 21 -46.88 33.24 -44.46
C LYS A 21 -47.60 32.78 -43.15
N GLU A 22 -47.34 33.53 -42.10
CA GLU A 22 -47.70 33.44 -40.67
C GLU A 22 -49.19 33.67 -40.32
N ILE A 23 -49.64 33.20 -39.13
CA ILE A 23 -50.52 33.86 -38.10
C ILE A 23 -51.49 32.91 -37.36
N THR A 24 -51.21 32.75 -36.05
CA THR A 24 -52.11 32.66 -34.86
C THR A 24 -53.11 31.50 -34.66
N SER A 25 -52.89 30.69 -33.60
CA SER A 25 -53.78 30.57 -32.42
C SER A 25 -53.42 29.36 -31.52
N SER A 26 -53.24 29.61 -30.22
CA SER A 26 -53.38 28.61 -29.13
C SER A 26 -54.87 28.48 -28.73
N PRO A 27 -55.36 27.50 -27.93
CA PRO A 27 -54.62 26.64 -26.99
C PRO A 27 -55.12 25.16 -26.83
N SER A 28 -54.39 24.41 -26.00
CA SER A 28 -54.89 23.45 -24.97
C SER A 28 -54.50 21.96 -25.09
N LYS A 29 -54.14 21.42 -23.90
CA LYS A 29 -54.03 20.01 -23.45
C LYS A 29 -52.84 19.22 -24.02
N SER A 30 -52.06 18.44 -23.28
CA SER A 30 -52.04 18.01 -21.87
C SER A 30 -50.73 17.24 -21.65
N SER A 31 -49.94 17.56 -20.62
CA SER A 31 -48.78 16.78 -20.18
C SER A 31 -49.16 15.81 -19.04
N PRO A 32 -48.51 14.63 -18.92
CA PRO A 32 -48.79 13.67 -17.84
C PRO A 32 -48.10 14.05 -16.51
N PRO A 33 -48.58 13.52 -15.37
CA PRO A 33 -48.25 14.04 -14.04
C PRO A 33 -46.87 13.59 -13.54
N ILE A 34 -46.15 14.55 -12.94
CA ILE A 34 -44.96 14.33 -12.11
C ILE A 34 -45.46 14.15 -10.66
N ALA A 35 -45.17 13.00 -10.06
CA ALA A 35 -45.43 12.75 -8.65
C ALA A 35 -44.35 13.42 -7.78
N SER A 36 -44.75 14.39 -6.96
CA SER A 36 -43.90 15.05 -5.97
C SER A 36 -44.17 14.44 -4.59
N LEU A 37 -43.17 13.79 -4.00
CA LEU A 37 -43.21 13.34 -2.60
C LEU A 37 -42.76 14.48 -1.69
N SER A 38 -43.68 15.02 -0.89
CA SER A 38 -43.37 15.94 0.20
C SER A 38 -43.15 15.15 1.49
N LEU A 39 -41.99 15.31 2.13
CA LEU A 39 -41.75 14.87 3.49
C LEU A 39 -42.09 16.02 4.45
N SER A 40 -43.14 15.86 5.25
CA SER A 40 -43.43 16.73 6.38
C SER A 40 -42.62 16.30 7.61
N LEU A 41 -41.86 17.22 8.18
CA LEU A 41 -41.09 17.02 9.40
C LEU A 41 -41.93 17.54 10.58
N SER A 42 -42.47 16.64 11.39
CA SER A 42 -43.21 17.00 12.60
C SER A 42 -42.25 17.28 13.75
N THR A 43 -42.06 18.56 14.06
CA THR A 43 -41.47 19.02 15.33
C THR A 43 -42.58 19.27 16.34
N ASN A 44 -42.49 18.64 17.52
CA ASN A 44 -42.83 19.22 18.82
C ASN A 44 -42.60 18.19 19.94
N LEU A 45 -41.74 18.49 20.92
CA LEU A 45 -42.17 18.70 22.31
C LEU A 45 -41.03 19.30 23.16
N LEU A 46 -41.42 20.23 24.02
CA LEU A 46 -40.66 21.05 24.97
C LEU A 46 -40.04 20.22 26.13
N LEU A 47 -38.94 20.68 26.74
CA LEU A 47 -38.92 21.60 27.91
C LEU A 47 -37.61 21.55 28.73
N SER A 48 -37.23 22.73 29.23
CA SER A 48 -36.42 23.04 30.44
C SER A 48 -34.90 23.23 30.31
N LYS A 49 -34.48 24.49 30.53
CA LYS A 49 -33.14 24.94 30.95
C LYS A 49 -32.92 24.62 32.43
N PRO A 50 -31.67 24.46 32.87
CA PRO A 50 -31.16 25.44 33.84
C PRO A 50 -29.72 25.91 33.60
N THR A 51 -29.44 27.09 34.16
CA THR A 51 -28.22 27.90 34.21
C THR A 51 -27.08 27.30 35.07
N PRO A 52 -25.82 27.76 34.91
CA PRO A 52 -24.64 27.21 35.60
C PRO A 52 -24.37 27.87 36.97
N PRO A 53 -23.67 27.19 37.90
CA PRO A 53 -23.06 27.87 39.05
C PRO A 53 -21.54 28.00 38.94
N VAL A 54 -21.10 29.26 39.01
CA VAL A 54 -20.05 29.88 39.84
C VAL A 54 -19.05 28.96 40.58
N ALA A 55 -17.78 29.34 40.44
CA ALA A 55 -16.61 28.85 41.17
C ALA A 55 -16.63 29.18 42.68
N THR A 56 -16.10 28.28 43.50
CA THR A 56 -15.63 28.60 44.87
C THR A 56 -14.48 27.66 45.25
N ALA A 57 -13.52 28.19 45.99
CA ALA A 57 -12.20 27.62 46.22
C ALA A 57 -12.04 26.92 47.58
N GLN A 58 -11.13 25.92 47.60
CA GLN A 58 -10.28 25.40 48.71
C GLN A 58 -10.92 24.51 49.80
N PRO A 59 -10.16 23.71 50.62
CA PRO A 59 -8.70 23.42 50.63
C PRO A 59 -8.30 21.91 50.71
N PHE A 60 -6.98 21.67 50.70
CA PHE A 60 -6.18 20.47 50.99
C PHE A 60 -6.78 19.36 51.89
N ALA A 61 -6.58 18.08 51.50
CA ALA A 61 -6.15 17.02 52.42
C ALA A 61 -5.59 15.77 51.68
N ALA A 62 -4.35 15.42 52.06
CA ALA A 62 -3.76 14.09 52.25
C ALA A 62 -3.65 13.06 51.09
N LEU A 63 -2.38 12.76 50.80
CA LEU A 63 -1.81 11.56 50.17
C LEU A 63 -2.38 10.25 50.80
N PRO A 64 -2.41 9.13 50.05
CA PRO A 64 -1.35 8.16 50.30
C PRO A 64 -0.73 7.54 49.05
N SER A 65 0.52 7.16 49.25
CA SER A 65 1.43 6.42 48.39
C SER A 65 0.93 5.00 48.11
N ARG A 66 0.99 4.57 46.84
CA ARG A 66 1.73 3.37 46.38
C ARG A 66 1.46 3.08 44.90
N LEU A 67 2.47 3.42 44.10
CA LEU A 67 2.68 2.93 42.73
C LEU A 67 2.99 1.42 42.75
N LYS A 68 2.40 0.66 41.82
CA LYS A 68 2.87 -0.65 41.39
C LYS A 68 3.02 -0.64 39.88
N ILE A 69 4.25 -0.48 39.42
CA ILE A 69 4.69 -0.65 38.03
C ILE A 69 5.27 -2.07 37.95
N PRO A 70 4.86 -2.93 37.00
CA PRO A 70 5.58 -4.16 36.70
C PRO A 70 6.67 -3.88 35.66
N THR A 71 7.91 -3.78 36.09
CA THR A 71 9.10 -3.84 35.24
C THR A 71 9.68 -5.26 35.28
N GLN A 72 9.77 -5.91 34.12
CA GLN A 72 10.56 -7.12 33.91
C GLN A 72 11.63 -6.77 32.88
N ILE A 73 12.87 -6.58 33.34
CA ILE A 73 14.06 -6.41 32.49
C ILE A 73 14.98 -7.61 32.76
N PHE A 74 15.40 -8.23 31.66
CA PHE A 74 16.39 -9.29 31.57
C PHE A 74 17.77 -8.86 32.06
N SER A 75 18.42 -9.72 32.85
CA SER A 75 19.85 -9.68 33.13
C SER A 75 20.65 -10.09 31.90
N LEU A 76 21.64 -9.29 31.51
CA LEU A 76 22.77 -9.74 30.68
C LEU A 76 24.09 -9.29 31.31
N THR A 77 24.76 -10.29 31.90
CA THR A 77 26.18 -10.63 31.85
C THR A 77 27.19 -9.51 31.55
N ARG A 78 28.05 -9.22 32.55
CA ARG A 78 29.35 -8.56 32.36
C ARG A 78 30.40 -9.58 31.91
N LEU A 79 31.06 -9.31 30.79
CA LEU A 79 32.33 -9.92 30.42
C LEU A 79 33.43 -8.85 30.51
N SER A 80 34.37 -9.10 31.40
CA SER A 80 35.60 -8.33 31.64
C SER A 80 36.70 -8.77 30.68
N PHE A 81 37.26 -7.85 29.91
CA PHE A 81 38.48 -8.05 29.11
C PHE A 81 39.62 -7.29 29.79
N SER A 82 40.65 -8.01 30.26
CA SER A 82 41.89 -7.40 30.75
C SER A 82 42.85 -7.21 29.59
N ALA A 83 43.30 -5.97 29.40
CA ALA A 83 44.44 -5.63 28.56
C ALA A 83 45.68 -5.49 29.46
N SER A 84 46.78 -6.16 29.10
CA SER A 84 48.10 -5.94 29.71
C SER A 84 49.05 -5.38 28.67
N SER A 85 49.68 -4.28 29.06
CA SER A 85 50.59 -3.46 28.27
C SER A 85 52.06 -3.84 28.51
N VAL A 86 52.82 -3.82 27.41
CA VAL A 86 54.20 -3.29 27.26
C VAL A 86 55.34 -3.98 28.01
N SER A 87 56.29 -4.50 27.22
CA SER A 87 57.73 -4.25 27.45
C SER A 87 58.52 -4.26 26.13
N THR A 88 59.36 -3.24 25.96
CA THR A 88 60.51 -3.08 25.05
C THR A 88 61.67 -4.00 25.49
N PRO A 89 62.77 -4.28 24.73
CA PRO A 89 63.58 -3.29 23.98
C PRO A 89 64.40 -3.75 22.72
N ALA A 90 64.95 -2.72 22.03
CA ALA A 90 66.26 -2.56 21.37
C ALA A 90 66.85 -3.54 20.29
N ARG A 91 67.39 -2.88 19.25
CA ARG A 91 68.27 -3.23 18.09
C ARG A 91 69.71 -3.68 18.48
N PRO A 92 70.71 -3.90 17.57
CA PRO A 92 70.77 -4.32 16.13
C PRO A 92 71.82 -5.44 15.82
N SER A 93 71.98 -5.79 14.51
CA SER A 93 73.12 -6.42 13.76
C SER A 93 72.71 -7.70 13.03
N ASN A 94 73.16 -8.13 11.83
CA ASN A 94 74.06 -7.66 10.76
C ASN A 94 73.75 -8.51 9.48
N LEU A 95 74.04 -7.98 8.27
CA LEU A 95 74.63 -8.59 7.04
C LEU A 95 74.47 -10.13 6.79
N SER A 96 74.18 -10.73 5.62
CA SER A 96 74.22 -10.40 4.18
C SER A 96 73.57 -11.53 3.34
N SER A 97 73.28 -11.23 2.06
CA SER A 97 73.27 -12.12 0.87
C SER A 97 72.21 -13.23 0.75
N SER A 98 71.73 -13.68 -0.40
CA SER A 98 71.65 -13.28 -1.81
C SER A 98 70.90 -14.43 -2.49
N THR A 99 69.87 -14.18 -3.28
CA THR A 99 69.53 -14.80 -4.60
C THR A 99 68.01 -14.83 -4.89
N PRO A 100 67.60 -14.76 -6.17
CA PRO A 100 66.22 -14.50 -6.58
C PRO A 100 65.51 -15.76 -7.15
N ALA A 101 64.20 -15.87 -6.98
CA ALA A 101 63.30 -16.68 -7.83
C ALA A 101 61.85 -16.23 -7.59
N LEU A 102 61.26 -15.52 -8.56
CA LEU A 102 60.28 -16.01 -9.54
C LEU A 102 58.85 -16.22 -8.99
N LEU A 103 57.95 -15.42 -9.56
CA LEU A 103 56.52 -15.63 -9.78
C LEU A 103 55.65 -16.14 -8.61
N SER A 104 54.89 -15.22 -8.02
CA SER A 104 53.43 -15.35 -7.98
C SER A 104 52.81 -13.99 -7.65
N SER A 105 52.07 -13.46 -8.62
CA SER A 105 51.34 -12.20 -8.59
C SER A 105 50.30 -12.13 -7.46
N PRO A 106 49.83 -10.91 -7.12
CA PRO A 106 49.18 -10.60 -5.86
C PRO A 106 47.68 -10.94 -5.89
N SER A 107 47.18 -11.50 -4.79
CA SER A 107 45.74 -11.52 -4.52
C SER A 107 45.27 -10.08 -4.32
N PRO A 108 44.29 -9.58 -5.10
CA PRO A 108 43.81 -8.22 -4.93
C PRO A 108 42.98 -8.17 -3.65
N PHE A 109 43.28 -7.19 -2.81
CA PHE A 109 42.30 -6.62 -1.89
C PHE A 109 41.01 -6.40 -2.68
N LEU A 110 39.97 -7.17 -2.36
CA LEU A 110 38.62 -6.96 -2.86
C LEU A 110 38.14 -5.60 -2.34
N ARG A 111 38.47 -4.55 -3.10
CA ARG A 111 37.72 -3.31 -3.07
C ARG A 111 36.29 -3.69 -3.44
N ARG A 112 35.40 -3.58 -2.46
CA ARG A 112 33.94 -3.63 -2.63
C ARG A 112 33.61 -2.67 -3.77
N ARG A 113 33.24 -3.21 -4.92
CA ARG A 113 32.84 -2.44 -6.10
C ARG A 113 31.46 -1.87 -5.79
N PRO A 114 31.25 -0.54 -5.81
CA PRO A 114 29.91 0.01 -5.96
C PRO A 114 29.40 -0.48 -7.32
N ALA A 115 28.27 -1.18 -7.33
CA ALA A 115 27.65 -1.59 -8.57
C ALA A 115 27.18 -0.33 -9.32
N ASP A 116 27.69 -0.15 -10.52
CA ASP A 116 27.22 0.81 -11.50
C ASP A 116 25.85 0.31 -12.03
N PRO A 117 24.74 1.07 -11.95
CA PRO A 117 23.40 0.57 -12.24
C PRO A 117 23.02 0.61 -13.73
N SER A 118 23.95 0.87 -14.65
CA SER A 118 23.62 1.07 -16.06
C SER A 118 24.40 0.13 -16.98
N GLY A 119 23.70 -0.83 -17.59
CA GLY A 119 24.17 -1.50 -18.81
C GLY A 119 24.85 -2.85 -18.61
N GLY A 120 24.05 -3.86 -18.28
CA GLY A 120 24.46 -5.27 -18.21
C GLY A 120 24.07 -5.92 -16.89
N ALA A 121 22.77 -6.02 -16.63
CA ALA A 121 22.25 -6.39 -15.31
C ALA A 121 22.65 -7.82 -14.92
N ALA A 122 23.70 -7.95 -14.12
CA ALA A 122 23.80 -9.10 -13.24
C ALA A 122 22.53 -9.10 -12.36
N ALA A 123 21.76 -10.19 -12.40
CA ALA A 123 20.52 -10.30 -11.63
C ALA A 123 20.80 -10.00 -10.15
N ARG A 124 19.97 -9.17 -9.52
CA ARG A 124 20.06 -8.87 -8.08
C ARG A 124 19.89 -10.17 -7.30
N ARG A 125 20.61 -10.36 -6.20
CA ARG A 125 20.55 -11.60 -5.41
C ARG A 125 19.20 -11.78 -4.73
N CYS A 126 18.76 -10.73 -4.04
CA CYS A 126 17.49 -10.70 -3.35
C CYS A 126 16.90 -9.29 -3.43
N THR A 127 15.61 -9.21 -3.76
CA THR A 127 14.85 -7.96 -3.71
C THR A 127 13.76 -8.08 -2.65
N LEU A 128 13.70 -7.12 -1.72
CA LEU A 128 12.54 -6.99 -0.84
C LEU A 128 11.40 -6.35 -1.63
N LEU A 129 10.22 -6.95 -1.62
CA LEU A 129 9.02 -6.37 -2.21
C LEU A 129 8.08 -5.95 -1.08
N TRP A 130 8.01 -4.64 -0.82
CA TRP A 130 7.22 -4.10 0.28
C TRP A 130 5.81 -3.74 -0.18
N PHE A 131 4.84 -4.55 0.25
CA PHE A 131 3.42 -4.34 0.02
C PHE A 131 2.82 -3.35 1.02
N ARG A 132 1.91 -2.50 0.53
CA ARG A 132 1.22 -1.46 1.30
C ARG A 132 -0.28 -1.46 0.96
N CYS A 133 -0.73 -0.51 0.16
CA CYS A 133 -2.11 -0.39 -0.33
C CYS A 133 -2.36 -1.24 -1.59
N ASP A 134 -1.33 -1.92 -2.10
CA ASP A 134 -1.28 -2.68 -3.34
C ASP A 134 -1.34 -4.20 -3.10
N LEU A 135 -2.23 -4.65 -2.22
CA LEU A 135 -2.36 -6.05 -1.77
C LEU A 135 -2.92 -7.00 -2.85
N ARG A 136 -2.22 -7.13 -3.98
CA ARG A 136 -2.62 -7.91 -5.15
C ARG A 136 -1.42 -8.54 -5.86
N THR A 137 -1.66 -9.66 -6.54
CA THR A 137 -0.67 -10.32 -7.41
C THR A 137 -0.87 -10.02 -8.90
N HIS A 138 -2.07 -9.59 -9.30
CA HIS A 138 -2.37 -9.18 -10.67
C HIS A 138 -2.06 -7.69 -10.83
N ASP A 139 -1.73 -7.27 -12.05
CA ASP A 139 -1.45 -5.87 -12.40
C ASP A 139 -0.53 -5.16 -11.39
N ASN A 140 0.51 -5.87 -10.96
CA ASN A 140 1.50 -5.38 -10.00
C ASN A 140 2.86 -5.30 -10.70
N GLU A 141 3.22 -4.08 -11.11
CA GLU A 141 4.48 -3.82 -11.82
C GLU A 141 5.69 -4.06 -10.91
N ALA A 142 5.63 -3.66 -9.64
CA ALA A 142 6.71 -3.89 -8.69
C ALA A 142 7.01 -5.37 -8.49
N LEU A 143 5.98 -6.21 -8.39
CA LEU A 143 6.11 -7.66 -8.31
C LEU A 143 6.73 -8.25 -9.58
N THR A 144 6.26 -7.81 -10.75
CA THR A 144 6.75 -8.28 -12.05
C THR A 144 8.19 -7.88 -12.29
N ALA A 145 8.54 -6.62 -12.02
CA ALA A 145 9.89 -6.10 -12.12
C ALA A 145 10.84 -6.77 -11.12
N ALA A 146 10.41 -6.97 -9.87
CA ALA A 146 11.20 -7.71 -8.88
C ALA A 146 11.49 -9.14 -9.37
N SER A 147 10.48 -9.83 -9.93
CA SER A 147 10.65 -11.18 -10.46
C SER A 147 11.60 -11.24 -11.66
N ASN A 148 11.58 -10.24 -12.53
CA ASN A 148 12.46 -10.21 -13.70
C ASN A 148 13.90 -9.84 -13.34
N GLU A 149 14.10 -8.91 -12.41
CA GLU A 149 15.41 -8.31 -12.13
C GLU A 149 16.21 -8.99 -11.00
N SER A 150 15.60 -9.90 -10.23
CA SER A 150 16.22 -10.56 -9.07
C SER A 150 16.24 -12.09 -9.17
N LEU A 151 17.14 -12.75 -8.45
CA LEU A 151 17.21 -14.21 -8.32
C LEU A 151 16.22 -14.75 -7.28
N SER A 152 15.93 -13.96 -6.25
CA SER A 152 14.95 -14.27 -5.20
C SER A 152 14.22 -13.00 -4.75
N ILE A 153 12.97 -13.17 -4.32
CA ILE A 153 12.13 -12.06 -3.83
C ILE A 153 11.69 -12.40 -2.42
N LEU A 154 11.69 -11.41 -1.54
CA LEU A 154 11.05 -11.49 -0.24
C LEU A 154 9.85 -10.54 -0.20
N PRO A 155 8.62 -11.02 -0.44
CA PRO A 155 7.40 -10.27 -0.18
C PRO A 155 7.26 -9.94 1.30
N VAL A 156 7.05 -8.66 1.63
CA VAL A 156 6.91 -8.19 3.01
C VAL A 156 5.68 -7.30 3.13
N TYR A 157 4.89 -7.50 4.19
CA TYR A 157 3.85 -6.58 4.63
C TYR A 157 4.09 -6.18 6.09
N LEU A 158 4.00 -4.88 6.37
CA LEU A 158 4.30 -4.31 7.68
C LEU A 158 3.07 -3.60 8.25
N PHE A 159 2.65 -4.02 9.43
CA PHE A 159 1.68 -3.30 10.24
C PHE A 159 2.42 -2.18 10.99
N ASP A 160 2.37 -0.94 10.47
CA ASP A 160 2.98 0.22 11.14
C ASP A 160 2.12 0.62 12.35
N PRO A 161 2.68 0.61 13.59
CA PRO A 161 1.96 1.05 14.78
C PRO A 161 1.38 2.47 14.68
N ARG A 162 1.91 3.32 13.80
CA ARG A 162 1.41 4.69 13.56
C ARG A 162 0.01 4.71 12.97
N ASP A 163 -0.41 3.67 12.26
CA ASP A 163 -1.70 3.61 11.57
C ASP A 163 -2.85 3.20 12.49
N TYR A 164 -2.52 2.66 13.66
CA TYR A 164 -3.45 2.17 14.68
C TYR A 164 -3.51 3.07 15.92
N GLY A 165 -2.79 4.20 15.90
CA GLY A 165 -2.88 5.23 16.92
C GLY A 165 -4.10 6.15 16.77
N LYS A 166 -4.10 7.26 17.52
CA LYS A 166 -5.11 8.31 17.40
C LYS A 166 -4.72 9.33 16.32
N SER A 167 -5.71 9.84 15.60
CA SER A 167 -5.58 10.98 14.69
C SER A 167 -5.42 12.28 15.49
N SER A 168 -5.08 13.38 14.79
CA SER A 168 -5.04 14.72 15.38
C SER A 168 -6.38 15.17 15.98
N SER A 169 -7.49 14.60 15.51
CA SER A 169 -8.85 14.83 16.02
C SER A 169 -9.24 13.91 17.19
N GLY A 170 -8.35 13.02 17.63
CA GLY A 170 -8.58 12.11 18.77
C GLY A 170 -9.35 10.83 18.44
N PHE A 171 -9.74 10.62 17.18
CA PHE A 171 -10.36 9.38 16.72
C PHE A 171 -9.30 8.32 16.38
N ASP A 172 -9.70 7.05 16.31
CA ASP A 172 -8.79 6.01 15.82
C ASP A 172 -8.42 6.30 14.36
N LYS A 173 -7.12 6.31 14.05
CA LYS A 173 -6.66 6.45 12.66
C LYS A 173 -7.25 5.33 11.81
N THR A 174 -7.16 4.10 12.31
CA THR A 174 -7.78 2.92 11.72
C THR A 174 -8.76 2.28 12.70
N GLY A 175 -10.06 2.40 12.40
CA GLY A 175 -11.11 1.74 13.17
C GLY A 175 -11.15 0.22 12.97
N PRO A 176 -11.86 -0.52 13.84
CA PRO A 176 -11.86 -1.98 13.86
C PRO A 176 -12.40 -2.63 12.58
N TYR A 177 -13.37 -2.00 11.91
CA TYR A 177 -13.92 -2.53 10.66
C TYR A 177 -12.89 -2.54 9.53
N ARG A 178 -12.18 -1.41 9.34
CA ARG A 178 -11.13 -1.30 8.31
C ARG A 178 -9.93 -2.18 8.65
N ALA A 179 -9.54 -2.25 9.93
CA ALA A 179 -8.48 -3.15 10.36
C ALA A 179 -8.84 -4.61 10.09
N THR A 180 -10.08 -5.04 10.36
CA THR A 180 -10.54 -6.41 10.06
C THR A 180 -10.45 -6.72 8.56
N PHE A 181 -10.91 -5.81 7.71
CA PHE A 181 -10.79 -5.95 6.26
C PHE A 181 -9.34 -6.03 5.79
N LEU A 182 -8.45 -5.25 6.40
CA LEU A 182 -7.02 -5.26 6.09
C LEU A 182 -6.36 -6.58 6.50
N LEU A 183 -6.65 -7.10 7.70
CA LEU A 183 -6.17 -8.42 8.15
C LEU A 183 -6.60 -9.54 7.19
N GLN A 184 -7.85 -9.49 6.74
CA GLN A 184 -8.38 -10.45 5.75
C GLN A 184 -7.69 -10.31 4.39
N SER A 185 -7.47 -9.08 3.93
CA SER A 185 -6.75 -8.80 2.68
C SER A 185 -5.30 -9.30 2.72
N VAL A 186 -4.59 -9.09 3.83
CA VAL A 186 -3.21 -9.58 4.02
C VAL A 186 -3.18 -11.11 4.06
N ALA A 187 -4.16 -11.74 4.73
CA ALA A 187 -4.28 -13.19 4.76
C ALA A 187 -4.55 -13.79 3.38
N ASP A 188 -5.39 -13.14 2.57
CA ASP A 188 -5.67 -13.56 1.20
C ASP A 188 -4.45 -13.36 0.27
N LEU A 189 -3.73 -12.24 0.39
CA LEU A 189 -2.49 -12.02 -0.34
C LEU A 189 -1.46 -13.10 -0.03
N ARG A 190 -1.26 -13.44 1.26
CA ARG A 190 -0.37 -14.53 1.67
C ARG A 190 -0.76 -15.86 1.03
N ARG A 191 -2.06 -16.21 1.04
CA ARG A 191 -2.57 -17.42 0.39
C ARG A 191 -2.28 -17.41 -1.11
N SER A 192 -2.51 -16.28 -1.77
CA SER A 192 -2.30 -16.09 -3.21
C SER A 192 -0.83 -16.19 -3.62
N LEU A 193 0.09 -15.70 -2.78
CA LEU A 193 1.54 -15.84 -2.98
C LEU A 193 2.02 -17.27 -2.76
N ARG A 194 1.51 -17.96 -1.73
CA ARG A 194 1.80 -19.39 -1.47
C ARG A 194 1.36 -20.30 -2.61
N ALA A 195 0.19 -20.04 -3.18
CA ALA A 195 -0.29 -20.77 -4.35
C ALA A 195 0.64 -20.65 -5.57
N ARG A 196 1.51 -19.61 -5.60
CA ARG A 196 2.46 -19.33 -6.67
C ARG A 196 3.92 -19.67 -6.30
N GLY A 197 4.14 -20.41 -5.21
CA GLY A 197 5.47 -20.87 -4.81
C GLY A 197 6.30 -19.86 -4.00
N SER A 198 5.70 -18.78 -3.49
CA SER A 198 6.34 -17.81 -2.61
C SER A 198 5.66 -17.77 -1.22
N ASP A 199 5.94 -16.77 -0.40
CA ASP A 199 5.20 -16.50 0.84
C ASP A 199 5.21 -15.00 1.16
N LEU A 200 4.42 -14.57 2.15
CA LEU A 200 4.38 -13.20 2.64
C LEU A 200 4.93 -13.11 4.07
N VAL A 201 6.04 -12.42 4.23
CA VAL A 201 6.60 -12.07 5.55
C VAL A 201 5.77 -10.95 6.15
N VAL A 202 5.18 -11.19 7.32
CA VAL A 202 4.40 -10.21 8.06
C VAL A 202 5.11 -9.85 9.35
N ARG A 203 5.21 -8.54 9.63
CA ARG A 203 5.76 -8.01 10.88
C ARG A 203 4.93 -6.82 11.37
N ILE A 204 5.03 -6.54 12.66
CA ILE A 204 4.54 -5.32 13.28
C ILE A 204 5.74 -4.45 13.60
N GLY A 205 5.74 -3.20 13.16
CA GLY A 205 6.84 -2.30 13.44
C GLY A 205 6.98 -1.19 12.40
N ARG A 206 7.91 -0.29 12.68
CA ARG A 206 8.18 0.86 11.80
C ARG A 206 8.90 0.39 10.53
N PRO A 207 8.41 0.75 9.33
CA PRO A 207 9.03 0.32 8.07
C PRO A 207 10.51 0.65 7.98
N GLU A 208 10.92 1.85 8.40
CA GLU A 208 12.31 2.29 8.36
C GLU A 208 13.27 1.47 9.23
N SER A 209 12.76 0.71 10.19
CA SER A 209 13.57 -0.15 11.08
C SER A 209 13.49 -1.62 10.64
N VAL A 210 12.28 -2.12 10.41
CA VAL A 210 12.04 -3.53 10.09
C VAL A 210 12.59 -3.89 8.72
N LEU A 211 12.44 -3.01 7.72
CA LEU A 211 12.99 -3.28 6.39
C LEU A 211 14.51 -3.37 6.42
N VAL A 212 15.19 -2.55 7.25
CA VAL A 212 16.66 -2.58 7.38
C VAL A 212 17.11 -3.90 7.99
N GLU A 213 16.41 -4.36 9.03
CA GLU A 213 16.66 -5.66 9.65
C GLU A 213 16.53 -6.80 8.64
N LEU A 214 15.42 -6.81 7.88
CA LEU A 214 15.18 -7.83 6.86
C LEU A 214 16.22 -7.76 5.73
N ALA A 215 16.56 -6.55 5.27
CA ALA A 215 17.55 -6.36 4.21
C ALA A 215 18.92 -6.91 4.62
N ARG A 216 19.35 -6.66 5.86
CA ARG A 216 20.60 -7.21 6.41
C ARG A 216 20.54 -8.73 6.55
N LEU A 217 19.41 -9.26 7.00
CA LEU A 217 19.22 -10.69 7.26
C LEU A 217 19.34 -11.51 5.98
N VAL A 218 18.67 -11.09 4.90
CA VAL A 218 18.68 -11.80 3.61
C VAL A 218 19.82 -11.38 2.69
N GLY A 219 20.46 -10.24 2.98
CA GLY A 219 21.43 -9.61 2.09
C GLY A 219 20.75 -9.09 0.82
N ALA A 220 19.69 -8.30 0.99
CA ALA A 220 18.96 -7.71 -0.13
C ALA A 220 19.79 -6.63 -0.83
N ASP A 221 19.71 -6.59 -2.16
CA ASP A 221 20.37 -5.57 -2.97
C ASP A 221 19.42 -4.40 -3.27
N ALA A 222 18.09 -4.63 -3.23
CA ALA A 222 17.10 -3.60 -3.46
C ALA A 222 15.79 -3.80 -2.68
N VAL A 223 15.04 -2.71 -2.52
CA VAL A 223 13.67 -2.66 -2.00
C VAL A 223 12.74 -2.04 -3.04
N TYR A 224 11.73 -2.79 -3.47
CA TYR A 224 10.75 -2.37 -4.47
C TYR A 224 9.43 -2.08 -3.77
N MET A 225 8.79 -0.97 -4.12
CA MET A 225 7.50 -0.56 -3.56
C MET A 225 6.71 0.30 -4.54
N HIS A 226 5.39 0.34 -4.38
CA HIS A 226 4.58 1.36 -5.05
C HIS A 226 4.76 2.74 -4.40
N ARG A 227 4.77 3.77 -5.24
CA ARG A 227 4.84 5.17 -4.84
C ARG A 227 3.47 5.62 -4.31
N GLU A 228 3.46 6.28 -3.16
CA GLU A 228 2.29 6.97 -2.64
C GLU A 228 2.46 8.49 -2.69
N VAL A 229 1.34 9.20 -2.64
CA VAL A 229 1.29 10.67 -2.78
C VAL A 229 0.90 11.41 -1.52
N SER A 230 0.35 10.69 -0.53
CA SER A 230 -0.14 11.25 0.71
C SER A 230 1.01 11.65 1.65
N HIS A 231 0.77 12.63 2.53
CA HIS A 231 1.82 13.26 3.33
C HIS A 231 2.50 12.31 4.33
N GLU A 232 1.75 11.45 5.01
CA GLU A 232 2.30 10.54 6.02
C GLU A 232 3.13 9.43 5.36
N GLU A 233 2.65 8.95 4.23
CA GLU A 233 3.21 7.96 3.34
C GLU A 233 4.53 8.44 2.73
N ALA A 234 4.54 9.61 2.10
CA ALA A 234 5.75 10.21 1.51
C ALA A 234 6.84 10.44 2.56
N ARG A 235 6.48 10.86 3.78
CA ARG A 235 7.43 10.97 4.90
C ARG A 235 7.96 9.61 5.36
N THR A 236 7.19 8.55 5.23
CA THR A 236 7.63 7.20 5.59
C THR A 236 8.56 6.65 4.53
N GLU A 237 8.26 6.89 3.25
CA GLU A 237 9.15 6.60 2.11
C GLU A 237 10.51 7.30 2.28
N GLU A 238 10.52 8.61 2.58
CA GLU A 238 11.76 9.38 2.81
C GLU A 238 12.62 8.77 3.94
N ARG A 239 11.99 8.32 5.04
CA ARG A 239 12.71 7.67 6.15
C ARG A 239 13.26 6.33 5.76
N VAL A 240 12.51 5.53 4.99
CA VAL A 240 12.96 4.23 4.49
C VAL A 240 14.12 4.41 3.52
N GLU A 241 14.01 5.33 2.56
CA GLU A 241 15.06 5.64 1.59
C GLU A 241 16.36 6.04 2.27
N LYS A 242 16.30 6.96 3.23
CA LYS A 242 17.46 7.36 4.04
C LYS A 242 18.05 6.21 4.85
N ALA A 243 17.22 5.32 5.39
CA ALA A 243 17.69 4.16 6.13
C ALA A 243 18.37 3.14 5.21
N MET A 244 17.84 2.91 4.01
CA MET A 244 18.41 1.99 3.01
C MET A 244 19.70 2.50 2.39
N GLU A 245 19.82 3.82 2.19
CA GLU A 245 21.05 4.46 1.71
C GLU A 245 22.24 4.13 2.62
N SER A 246 22.02 4.12 3.94
CA SER A 246 23.06 3.77 4.92
C SER A 246 23.51 2.30 4.84
N GLU A 247 22.69 1.43 4.30
CA GLU A 247 22.99 0.00 4.07
C GLU A 247 23.56 -0.26 2.67
N GLY A 248 23.49 0.72 1.76
CA GLY A 248 23.84 0.55 0.35
C GLY A 248 22.82 -0.31 -0.42
N VAL A 249 21.55 -0.28 0.00
CA VAL A 249 20.44 -0.99 -0.65
C VAL A 249 19.67 -0.01 -1.54
N GLU A 250 19.43 -0.37 -2.79
CA GLU A 250 18.72 0.48 -3.75
C GLU A 250 17.21 0.50 -3.46
N VAL A 251 16.58 1.67 -3.51
CA VAL A 251 15.11 1.79 -3.40
C VAL A 251 14.53 2.15 -4.77
N LYS A 252 13.60 1.33 -5.27
CA LYS A 252 12.93 1.55 -6.56
C LYS A 252 11.43 1.69 -6.37
N TYR A 253 10.88 2.76 -6.95
CA TYR A 253 9.47 3.10 -6.88
C TYR A 253 8.75 2.74 -8.17
N PHE A 254 7.50 2.30 -8.06
CA PHE A 254 6.62 1.99 -9.18
C PHE A 254 5.30 2.75 -9.04
N TRP A 255 4.71 3.17 -10.15
CA TRP A 255 3.44 3.90 -10.15
C TRP A 255 2.32 3.00 -10.66
N GLY A 256 1.38 2.63 -9.78
CA GLY A 256 0.37 1.62 -10.12
C GLY A 256 -0.99 1.79 -9.44
N SER A 257 -1.31 3.00 -8.98
CA SER A 257 -2.55 3.30 -8.25
C SER A 257 -3.63 3.97 -9.12
N THR A 258 -3.27 4.50 -10.29
CA THR A 258 -4.16 5.28 -11.15
C THR A 258 -4.46 4.58 -12.47
N LEU A 259 -5.65 4.84 -13.04
CA LEU A 259 -6.05 4.29 -14.34
C LEU A 259 -5.20 4.82 -15.50
N TYR A 260 -4.97 6.13 -15.54
CA TYR A 260 -4.00 6.74 -16.43
C TYR A 260 -2.66 6.77 -15.72
N HIS A 261 -1.63 6.22 -16.34
CA HIS A 261 -0.28 6.30 -15.80
C HIS A 261 0.20 7.76 -15.84
N ILE A 262 0.96 8.17 -14.84
CA ILE A 262 1.45 9.55 -14.71
C ILE A 262 2.25 10.00 -15.95
N ASP A 263 3.13 9.14 -16.47
CA ASP A 263 3.93 9.40 -17.67
C ASP A 263 3.13 9.50 -18.97
N ASP A 264 1.87 9.03 -18.99
CA ASP A 264 1.02 9.06 -20.19
C ASP A 264 0.12 10.31 -20.22
N LEU A 265 0.19 11.16 -19.20
CA LEU A 265 -0.62 12.37 -19.13
C LEU A 265 -0.13 13.40 -20.17
N PRO A 266 -1.03 14.10 -20.89
CA PRO A 266 -0.69 15.08 -21.91
C PRO A 266 -0.31 16.44 -21.31
N PHE A 267 0.10 16.45 -20.05
CA PHE A 267 0.51 17.62 -19.29
C PHE A 267 1.33 17.19 -18.09
N GLU A 268 2.26 18.04 -17.68
CA GLU A 268 2.99 17.89 -16.42
C GLU A 268 2.04 18.06 -15.22
N LEU A 269 2.37 17.44 -14.09
CA LEU A 269 1.54 17.51 -12.88
C LEU A 269 1.30 18.94 -12.40
N GLU A 270 2.27 19.84 -12.56
CA GLU A 270 2.15 21.26 -12.21
C GLU A 270 1.09 21.99 -13.06
N GLN A 271 0.74 21.45 -14.22
CA GLN A 271 -0.24 21.99 -15.16
C GLN A 271 -1.58 21.22 -15.10
N MET A 272 -1.77 20.41 -14.06
CA MET A 272 -3.00 19.66 -13.85
C MET A 272 -4.20 20.63 -13.72
N PRO A 273 -5.28 20.43 -14.50
CA PRO A 273 -6.47 21.27 -14.39
C PRO A 273 -7.04 21.27 -12.97
N SER A 274 -7.41 22.45 -12.47
CA SER A 274 -7.96 22.62 -11.13
C SER A 274 -9.39 22.08 -10.96
N ASN A 275 -10.05 21.74 -12.06
CA ASN A 275 -11.39 21.15 -12.05
C ASN A 275 -11.40 19.83 -12.83
N TYR A 276 -12.31 18.94 -12.43
CA TYR A 276 -12.45 17.62 -13.04
C TYR A 276 -12.84 17.66 -14.52
N GLY A 277 -13.63 18.65 -14.94
CA GLY A 277 -14.06 18.79 -16.34
C GLY A 277 -12.88 18.97 -17.29
N GLY A 278 -11.97 19.89 -16.96
CA GLY A 278 -10.75 20.14 -17.73
C GLY A 278 -9.78 18.98 -17.68
N PHE A 279 -9.66 18.28 -16.54
CA PHE A 279 -8.88 17.04 -16.48
C PHE A 279 -9.44 16.00 -17.44
N ARG A 280 -10.75 15.73 -17.37
CA ARG A 280 -11.44 14.73 -18.21
C ARG A 280 -11.28 15.03 -19.69
N GLU A 281 -11.44 16.29 -20.10
CA GLU A 281 -11.31 16.71 -21.50
C GLU A 281 -9.89 16.47 -22.01
N LYS A 282 -8.85 16.81 -21.23
CA LYS A 282 -7.46 16.57 -21.62
C LYS A 282 -7.11 15.09 -21.74
N VAL A 283 -7.65 14.24 -20.87
CA VAL A 283 -7.38 12.79 -20.91
C VAL A 283 -8.34 12.02 -21.82
N GLN A 284 -9.35 12.70 -22.40
CA GLN A 284 -10.33 12.08 -23.27
C GLN A 284 -9.64 11.58 -24.55
N GLY A 285 -9.61 10.26 -24.72
CA GLY A 285 -8.98 9.61 -25.88
C GLY A 285 -7.56 9.08 -25.63
N LEU A 286 -7.01 9.27 -24.42
CA LEU A 286 -5.79 8.55 -24.03
C LEU A 286 -6.06 7.04 -23.97
N ASN A 287 -5.11 6.27 -24.49
CA ASN A 287 -5.19 4.82 -24.40
C ASN A 287 -4.77 4.37 -22.99
N VAL A 288 -5.63 3.60 -22.34
CA VAL A 288 -5.33 3.02 -21.03
C VAL A 288 -4.39 1.84 -21.22
N ARG A 289 -3.31 1.79 -20.43
CA ARG A 289 -2.36 0.67 -20.46
C ARG A 289 -3.09 -0.64 -20.17
N LYS A 290 -2.71 -1.71 -20.87
CA LYS A 290 -3.24 -3.04 -20.59
C LYS A 290 -2.72 -3.51 -19.23
N THR A 291 -3.58 -4.23 -18.51
CA THR A 291 -3.23 -4.83 -17.23
C THR A 291 -2.07 -5.83 -17.39
N ILE A 292 -1.17 -5.85 -16.42
CA ILE A 292 -0.10 -6.84 -16.35
C ILE A 292 -0.69 -8.14 -15.80
N GLU A 293 -0.54 -9.23 -16.56
CA GLU A 293 -0.99 -10.55 -16.12
C GLU A 293 -0.25 -11.01 -14.87
N ALA A 294 -0.96 -11.69 -13.97
CA ALA A 294 -0.34 -12.24 -12.78
C ALA A 294 0.66 -13.35 -13.15
N LEU A 295 1.82 -13.35 -12.50
CA LEU A 295 2.80 -14.43 -12.69
C LEU A 295 2.24 -15.75 -12.15
N ASP A 296 2.36 -16.83 -12.94
CA ASP A 296 1.96 -18.18 -12.53
C ASP A 296 2.86 -18.73 -11.41
N GLN A 297 4.15 -18.39 -11.49
CA GLN A 297 5.14 -18.72 -10.47
C GLN A 297 5.92 -17.48 -10.10
N ILE A 298 6.07 -17.26 -8.79
CA ILE A 298 6.88 -16.19 -8.23
C ILE A 298 8.19 -16.82 -7.75
N LYS A 299 9.30 -16.13 -7.98
CA LYS A 299 10.61 -16.59 -7.49
C LYS A 299 10.55 -16.83 -5.98
N GLY A 300 11.13 -17.95 -5.57
CA GLY A 300 11.07 -18.41 -4.18
C GLY A 300 11.75 -17.46 -3.21
N LEU A 301 11.44 -17.66 -1.92
CA LEU A 301 12.06 -16.93 -0.82
C LEU A 301 13.58 -17.10 -0.84
N PRO A 302 14.35 -16.09 -0.39
CA PRO A 302 15.79 -16.19 -0.30
C PRO A 302 16.21 -17.36 0.60
N SER A 303 17.10 -18.23 0.11
CA SER A 303 17.66 -19.34 0.91
C SER A 303 18.54 -18.87 2.07
N ARG A 304 18.90 -17.59 2.08
CA ARG A 304 19.72 -16.96 3.10
C ARG A 304 18.84 -16.21 4.08
N GLY A 305 19.09 -16.42 5.38
CA GLY A 305 18.48 -15.64 6.45
C GLY A 305 17.29 -16.29 7.15
N ASP A 306 16.92 -17.54 6.77
CA ASP A 306 15.87 -18.37 7.38
C ASP A 306 14.69 -17.53 7.92
N VAL A 307 14.06 -16.79 7.01
CA VAL A 307 13.09 -15.77 7.39
C VAL A 307 11.76 -16.41 7.71
N GLU A 308 11.41 -16.41 8.99
CA GLU A 308 10.09 -16.85 9.44
C GLU A 308 8.98 -15.99 8.82
N PRO A 309 7.93 -16.57 8.20
CA PRO A 309 6.83 -15.81 7.60
C PRO A 309 6.12 -14.89 8.59
N GLY A 310 6.14 -15.21 9.89
CA GLY A 310 5.47 -14.46 10.94
C GLY A 310 3.95 -14.61 10.94
N GLU A 311 3.34 -14.42 12.10
CA GLU A 311 1.89 -14.50 12.26
C GLU A 311 1.22 -13.19 11.82
N ILE A 312 -0.01 -13.29 11.30
CA ILE A 312 -0.83 -12.12 11.01
C ILE A 312 -1.43 -11.66 12.36
N PRO A 313 -1.24 -10.38 12.76
CA PRO A 313 -1.71 -9.90 14.05
C PRO A 313 -3.22 -9.98 14.19
N THR A 314 -3.68 -10.09 15.43
CA THR A 314 -5.08 -9.88 15.77
C THR A 314 -5.40 -8.38 15.92
N LEU A 315 -6.69 -8.03 15.96
CA LEU A 315 -7.09 -6.65 16.27
C LEU A 315 -6.52 -6.18 17.62
N MET A 316 -6.45 -7.08 18.60
CA MET A 316 -5.93 -6.77 19.93
C MET A 316 -4.43 -6.46 19.90
N ASP A 317 -3.66 -7.19 19.08
CA ASP A 317 -2.22 -6.92 18.89
C ASP A 317 -1.96 -5.56 18.26
N LEU A 318 -2.92 -5.06 17.46
CA LEU A 318 -2.91 -3.72 16.89
C LEU A 318 -3.45 -2.64 17.84
N GLY A 319 -3.82 -3.01 19.08
CA GLY A 319 -4.39 -2.08 20.06
C GLY A 319 -5.84 -1.70 19.80
N LEU A 320 -6.55 -2.45 18.97
CA LEU A 320 -7.95 -2.21 18.63
C LEU A 320 -8.87 -3.20 19.36
N ASN A 321 -9.98 -2.68 19.89
CA ASN A 321 -11.05 -3.51 20.39
C ASN A 321 -11.84 -4.09 19.22
N PRO A 322 -12.19 -5.39 19.25
CA PRO A 322 -13.07 -5.95 18.23
C PRO A 322 -14.38 -5.17 18.21
N ALA A 323 -14.90 -4.89 17.01
CA ALA A 323 -16.23 -4.33 16.89
C ALA A 323 -17.22 -5.29 17.60
N PRO A 324 -18.20 -4.77 18.36
CA PRO A 324 -19.28 -5.62 18.83
C PRO A 324 -19.85 -6.32 17.60
N ALA A 325 -19.86 -7.65 17.61
CA ALA A 325 -20.39 -8.42 16.51
C ALA A 325 -21.76 -7.83 16.17
N VAL A 326 -21.96 -7.44 14.91
CA VAL A 326 -23.32 -7.21 14.42
C VAL A 326 -23.94 -8.59 14.50
N THR A 327 -24.62 -8.87 15.60
CA THR A 327 -25.41 -10.07 15.77
C THR A 327 -26.44 -9.99 14.67
N GLN A 328 -26.16 -10.67 13.55
CA GLN A 328 -27.15 -10.91 12.53
C GLN A 328 -28.17 -11.77 13.25
N VAL A 329 -29.25 -11.15 13.75
CA VAL A 329 -30.43 -11.85 14.23
C VAL A 329 -31.08 -12.44 12.98
N CYS A 330 -30.48 -13.52 12.47
CA CYS A 330 -30.95 -14.29 11.32
C CYS A 330 -30.90 -15.78 11.67
N ALA A 331 -31.29 -16.11 12.90
CA ALA A 331 -31.49 -17.49 13.35
C ALA A 331 -32.54 -17.62 14.47
N ALA A 332 -33.41 -16.63 14.68
CA ALA A 332 -34.47 -16.71 15.70
C ALA A 332 -35.90 -16.44 15.17
N SER A 333 -36.07 -16.02 13.91
CA SER A 333 -37.40 -15.70 13.36
C SER A 333 -38.04 -16.82 12.53
N LEU A 334 -37.32 -17.90 12.22
CA LEU A 334 -37.88 -19.06 11.50
C LEU A 334 -38.42 -20.14 12.44
N ASN A 335 -37.93 -20.23 13.68
CA ASN A 335 -38.47 -21.18 14.67
C ASN A 335 -39.75 -20.70 15.36
N LEU A 336 -40.04 -19.39 15.37
CA LEU A 336 -41.27 -18.89 15.98
C LEU A 336 -42.48 -19.02 15.03
N ILE A 337 -42.26 -19.03 13.71
CA ILE A 337 -43.32 -19.26 12.71
C ILE A 337 -43.67 -20.75 12.62
N TYR A 338 -42.68 -21.65 12.74
CA TYR A 338 -42.94 -23.10 12.73
C TYR A 338 -43.66 -23.58 13.98
N PHE A 339 -43.40 -22.96 15.15
CA PHE A 339 -44.10 -23.31 16.40
C PHE A 339 -45.57 -22.86 16.43
N PHE A 340 -45.91 -21.78 15.72
CA PHE A 340 -47.29 -21.28 15.66
C PHE A 340 -48.17 -22.05 14.65
N ILE A 341 -47.58 -22.63 13.60
CA ILE A 341 -48.34 -23.37 12.56
C ILE A 341 -48.65 -24.81 13.00
N VAL A 342 -47.79 -25.44 13.81
CA VAL A 342 -48.00 -26.83 14.28
C VAL A 342 -48.95 -26.91 15.49
N SER A 343 -49.27 -25.79 16.14
CA SER A 343 -50.23 -25.76 17.27
C SER A 343 -51.68 -25.40 16.85
N LEU A 344 -51.98 -25.37 15.55
CA LEU A 344 -53.30 -24.99 15.03
C LEU A 344 -53.87 -25.95 13.97
N PHE A 345 -53.38 -27.19 13.92
CA PHE A 345 -54.00 -28.30 13.18
C PHE A 345 -54.08 -29.56 14.04
#